data_AF-A0A970BGT3-F1
#
_entry.id   AF-A0A970BGT3-F1
#
_cell.length_a   1.000
_cell.length_b   1.000
_cell.length_c   1.000
_cell.angle_alpha   90.00
_cell.angle_beta   90.00
_cell.angle_gamma   90.00
#
_symmetry.space_group_name_H-M   'P 1'
#
loop_
_entity.id
_entity.type
_entity.pdbx_description
1 polymer ?
#
loop_
_entity_poly.entity_id
_entity_poly.type
_entity_poly.pdbx_seq_one_letter_code
_entity_poly.pdbx_strand_id
1 'polypeptide(L)'
;MFTYSFLQHYWWFLISLIAGIFAFLLFVQGGQSMLFSLSKTKDEKKLIVNVLGRKWHYTFTTLVVFGGAFFASFPLFYSTSFSGAYWVWMVILFCFTLQAVSYEFQSLPGNMYGKKTYKTFLFINGVLGTFLVGILLATFFTGSEFTMSKGNIAGVGSVGFVISQWQSPG
;
A
#
# COMPACT_ATOMS: atom_id res chain seq x y z
N MET A 1 -19.20 31.69 4.21
CA MET A 1 -17.84 31.15 3.93
C MET A 1 -17.62 29.93 4.81
N PHE A 2 -16.97 28.88 4.29
CA PHE A 2 -16.57 27.75 5.12
C PHE A 2 -15.44 28.17 6.07
N THR A 3 -15.56 27.82 7.35
CA THR A 3 -14.51 28.06 8.35
C THR A 3 -13.34 27.09 8.15
N TYR A 4 -12.12 27.53 8.40
CA TYR A 4 -10.92 26.69 8.32
C TYR A 4 -11.03 25.39 9.15
N SER A 5 -11.54 25.48 10.38
CA SER A 5 -11.79 24.31 11.23
C SER A 5 -12.78 23.31 10.61
N PHE A 6 -13.83 23.78 9.94
CA PHE A 6 -14.77 22.90 9.25
C PHE A 6 -14.07 22.11 8.14
N LEU A 7 -13.22 22.77 7.35
CA LEU A 7 -12.48 22.12 6.26
C LEU A 7 -11.49 21.07 6.78
N GLN A 8 -10.82 21.32 7.90
CA GLN A 8 -9.93 20.35 8.55
C GLN A 8 -10.69 19.09 8.99
N HIS A 9 -11.83 19.24 9.67
CA HIS A 9 -12.65 18.10 10.10
C HIS A 9 -13.24 17.32 8.90
N TYR A 10 -13.69 18.04 7.87
CA TYR A 10 -14.20 17.44 6.64
C TYR A 10 -13.16 16.55 5.95
N TRP A 11 -11.95 17.07 5.72
CA TRP A 11 -10.87 16.30 5.11
C TRP A 11 -10.43 15.14 5.99
N TRP A 12 -10.40 15.34 7.30
CA TRP A 12 -10.03 14.27 8.21
C TRP A 12 -11.04 13.12 8.19
N PHE A 13 -12.33 13.44 8.14
CA PHE A 13 -13.40 12.46 7.95
C PHE A 13 -13.25 11.70 6.62
N LEU A 14 -13.00 12.40 5.50
CA LEU A 14 -12.81 11.76 4.19
C LEU A 14 -11.64 10.78 4.18
N ILE A 15 -10.50 11.18 4.74
CA ILE A 15 -9.31 10.32 4.77
C ILE A 15 -9.57 9.09 5.64
N SER A 16 -10.20 9.27 6.81
CA SER A 16 -10.57 8.17 7.69
C SER A 16 -11.53 7.20 7.00
N LEU A 17 -12.50 7.71 6.24
CA LEU A 17 -13.42 6.91 5.45
C LEU A 17 -12.70 6.12 4.35
N ILE A 18 -11.80 6.77 3.60
CA ILE A 18 -10.99 6.11 2.56
C ILE A 18 -10.10 5.03 3.17
N ALA A 19 -9.47 5.31 4.32
CA ALA A 19 -8.65 4.35 5.04
C ALA A 19 -9.48 3.13 5.51
N GLY A 20 -10.70 3.37 6.02
CA GLY A 20 -11.63 2.31 6.40
C GLY A 20 -12.07 1.45 5.22
N ILE A 21 -12.38 2.07 4.08
CA ILE A 21 -12.70 1.36 2.82
C ILE A 21 -11.49 0.55 2.35
N PHE A 22 -10.29 1.11 2.40
CA PHE A 22 -9.06 0.40 2.06
C PHE A 22 -8.87 -0.83 2.95
N ALA A 23 -8.99 -0.67 4.27
CA ALA A 23 -8.88 -1.76 5.23
C ALA A 23 -9.93 -2.85 4.97
N PHE A 24 -11.17 -2.47 4.65
CA PHE A 24 -12.20 -3.43 4.23
C PHE A 24 -11.80 -4.18 2.97
N LEU A 25 -11.28 -3.47 1.95
CA LEU A 25 -10.82 -4.06 0.68
C LEU A 25 -9.59 -4.97 0.81
N LEU A 26 -8.88 -4.95 1.94
CA LEU A 26 -7.79 -5.90 2.23
C LEU A 26 -8.24 -7.36 2.31
N PHE A 27 -9.56 -7.62 2.36
CA PHE A 27 -10.07 -8.99 2.21
C PHE A 27 -9.61 -9.65 0.89
N VAL A 28 -9.27 -8.87 -0.15
CA VAL A 28 -8.71 -9.40 -1.40
C VAL A 28 -7.35 -10.05 -1.15
N GLN A 29 -6.47 -9.37 -0.40
CA GLN A 29 -5.16 -9.87 0.02
C GLN A 29 -5.31 -11.03 1.00
N GLY A 30 -6.29 -10.98 1.90
CA GLY A 30 -6.67 -12.12 2.75
C GLY A 30 -7.11 -13.34 1.92
N GLY A 31 -7.90 -13.15 0.87
CA GLY A 31 -8.30 -14.24 -0.04
C GLY A 31 -7.12 -14.84 -0.81
N GLN A 32 -6.13 -14.02 -1.18
CA GLN A 32 -4.91 -14.47 -1.85
C GLN A 32 -4.02 -15.32 -0.94
N SER A 33 -3.87 -14.95 0.33
CA SER A 33 -3.08 -15.73 1.30
C SER A 33 -3.72 -17.10 1.57
N MET A 34 -5.02 -17.26 1.35
CA MET A 34 -5.72 -18.54 1.50
C MET A 34 -5.72 -19.40 0.22
N LEU A 35 -5.15 -18.94 -0.89
CA LEU A 35 -5.26 -19.59 -2.20
C LEU A 35 -4.76 -21.06 -2.23
N PHE A 36 -3.72 -21.38 -1.45
CA PHE A 36 -3.17 -22.73 -1.38
C PHE A 36 -3.77 -23.58 -0.26
N SER A 37 -4.45 -22.97 0.71
CA SER A 37 -5.10 -23.67 1.83
C SER A 37 -6.57 -24.00 1.56
N LEU A 38 -7.29 -23.10 0.89
CA LEU A 38 -8.74 -23.22 0.67
C LEU A 38 -9.08 -24.05 -0.57
N SER A 39 -8.19 -24.06 -1.57
CA SER A 39 -8.41 -24.78 -2.82
C SER A 39 -7.51 -26.00 -2.94
N LYS A 40 -8.12 -27.18 -3.04
CA LYS A 40 -7.42 -28.44 -3.26
C LYS A 40 -7.31 -28.74 -4.75
N THR A 41 -8.32 -28.38 -5.55
CA THR A 41 -8.36 -28.66 -6.99
C THR A 41 -7.88 -27.47 -7.84
N LYS A 42 -7.48 -27.74 -9.09
CA LYS A 42 -7.05 -26.69 -10.04
C LYS A 42 -8.18 -25.73 -10.41
N ASP A 43 -9.41 -26.24 -10.46
CA ASP A 43 -10.61 -25.48 -10.81
C ASP A 43 -11.05 -24.56 -9.67
N GLU A 44 -11.02 -25.03 -8.42
CA GLU A 44 -11.23 -24.19 -7.23
C GLU A 44 -10.24 -23.02 -7.21
N LYS A 45 -8.95 -23.29 -7.44
CA LYS A 45 -7.91 -22.23 -7.50
C LYS A 45 -8.22 -21.22 -8.59
N LYS A 46 -8.73 -21.67 -9.73
CA LYS A 46 -9.09 -20.78 -10.85
C LYS A 46 -10.31 -19.94 -10.49
N LEU A 47 -11.31 -20.51 -9.83
CA LEU A 47 -12.52 -19.82 -9.40
C LEU A 47 -12.19 -18.72 -8.38
N ILE A 48 -11.42 -19.03 -7.34
CA ILE A 48 -10.99 -18.03 -6.34
C ILE A 48 -10.23 -16.89 -7.01
N VAL A 49 -9.24 -17.21 -7.84
CA VAL A 49 -8.44 -16.21 -8.54
C VAL A 49 -9.28 -15.31 -9.44
N ASN A 50 -10.26 -15.87 -10.17
CA ASN A 50 -11.16 -15.08 -11.01
C ASN A 50 -12.07 -14.16 -10.19
N VAL A 51 -12.58 -14.61 -9.05
CA VAL A 51 -13.44 -13.80 -8.18
C VAL A 51 -12.65 -12.66 -7.56
N LEU A 52 -11.45 -12.93 -7.04
CA LEU A 52 -10.57 -11.91 -6.48
C LEU A 52 -10.05 -10.97 -7.58
N GLY A 53 -9.74 -11.50 -8.76
CA GLY A 53 -9.27 -10.74 -9.90
C GLY A 53 -10.28 -9.69 -10.38
N ARG A 54 -11.59 -9.97 -10.32
CA ARG A 54 -12.59 -8.95 -10.67
C ARG A 54 -12.59 -7.74 -9.73
N LYS A 55 -12.00 -7.85 -8.54
CA LYS A 55 -12.04 -6.80 -7.50
C LYS A 55 -10.68 -6.21 -7.17
N TRP A 56 -9.57 -6.76 -7.69
CA TRP A 56 -8.22 -6.34 -7.30
C TRP A 56 -7.96 -4.86 -7.58
N HIS A 57 -8.52 -4.33 -8.67
CA HIS A 57 -8.35 -2.93 -9.07
C HIS A 57 -8.83 -1.95 -7.99
N TYR A 58 -9.87 -2.30 -7.23
CA TYR A 58 -10.42 -1.43 -6.20
C TYR A 58 -9.40 -1.17 -5.09
N THR A 59 -8.73 -2.20 -4.59
CA THR A 59 -7.77 -2.05 -3.49
C THR A 59 -6.58 -1.18 -3.90
N PHE A 60 -6.09 -1.32 -5.14
CA PHE A 60 -5.01 -0.48 -5.66
C PHE A 60 -5.45 0.98 -5.85
N THR A 61 -6.61 1.20 -6.48
CA THR A 61 -7.13 2.55 -6.69
C THR A 61 -7.39 3.26 -5.36
N THR A 62 -7.97 2.58 -4.36
CA THR A 62 -8.20 3.17 -3.04
C THR A 62 -6.89 3.53 -2.34
N LEU A 63 -5.82 2.72 -2.48
CA LEU A 63 -4.49 3.05 -1.96
C LEU A 63 -3.93 4.34 -2.60
N VAL A 64 -4.05 4.47 -3.91
CA VAL A 64 -3.58 5.65 -4.65
C VAL A 64 -4.39 6.90 -4.27
N VAL A 65 -5.72 6.76 -4.19
CA VAL A 65 -6.64 7.84 -3.77
C VAL A 65 -6.33 8.28 -2.34
N PHE A 66 -6.04 7.34 -1.43
CA PHE A 66 -5.62 7.65 -0.06
C PHE A 66 -4.35 8.51 -0.04
N GLY A 67 -3.31 8.14 -0.80
CA GLY A 67 -2.09 8.93 -0.93
C GLY A 67 -2.37 10.33 -1.52
N GLY A 68 -3.18 10.41 -2.58
CA GLY A 68 -3.56 11.68 -3.21
C GLY A 68 -4.40 12.59 -2.31
N ALA A 69 -5.32 12.03 -1.52
CA ALA A 69 -6.11 12.77 -0.56
C ALA A 69 -5.22 13.38 0.54
N PHE A 70 -4.24 12.63 1.04
CA PHE A 70 -3.25 13.15 1.98
C PHE A 70 -2.37 14.25 1.37
N PHE A 71 -1.92 14.07 0.13
CA PHE A 71 -1.17 15.09 -0.59
C PHE A 71 -1.96 16.41 -0.74
N ALA A 72 -3.24 16.31 -1.07
CA ALA A 72 -4.11 17.47 -1.29
C ALA A 72 -4.50 18.21 0.01
N SER A 73 -4.71 17.48 1.10
CA SER A 73 -5.29 18.04 2.34
C SER A 73 -4.27 18.27 3.46
N PHE A 74 -3.27 17.41 3.61
CA PHE A 74 -2.25 17.48 4.66
C PHE A 74 -0.85 17.22 4.09
N PRO A 75 -0.31 18.16 3.28
CA PRO A 75 0.93 17.97 2.54
C PRO A 75 2.15 17.71 3.44
N LEU A 76 2.19 18.32 4.63
CA LEU A 76 3.25 18.07 5.61
C LEU A 76 3.23 16.64 6.15
N PHE A 77 2.04 16.12 6.48
CA PHE A 77 1.90 14.72 6.92
C PHE A 77 2.27 13.75 5.81
N TYR A 78 1.83 14.02 4.58
CA TYR A 78 2.19 13.26 3.40
C TYR A 78 3.72 13.19 3.23
N SER A 79 4.40 14.35 3.28
CA SER A 79 5.86 14.41 3.11
C SER A 79 6.59 13.58 4.16
N THR A 80 6.28 13.74 5.45
CA THR A 80 6.94 13.01 6.53
C THR A 80 6.67 11.50 6.47
N SER A 81 5.42 11.11 6.19
CA SER A 81 5.03 9.70 6.12
C SER A 81 5.70 8.95 4.96
N PHE A 82 5.66 9.54 3.76
CA PHE A 82 6.21 8.91 2.55
C PHE A 82 7.74 8.98 2.48
N SER A 83 8.37 10.04 3.00
CA SER A 83 9.84 10.13 3.06
C SER A 83 10.42 9.33 4.23
N GLY A 84 9.75 9.34 5.38
CA GLY A 84 10.09 8.49 6.51
C GLY A 84 10.00 7.03 6.10
N ALA A 85 8.81 6.47 5.95
CA ALA A 85 8.63 5.06 5.63
C ALA A 85 8.88 4.73 4.14
N TYR A 86 9.87 5.39 3.51
CA TYR A 86 10.14 5.30 2.07
C TYR A 86 10.25 3.84 1.60
N TRP A 87 11.12 3.05 2.23
CA TRP A 87 11.31 1.65 1.83
C TRP A 87 10.04 0.81 2.01
N VAL A 88 9.28 1.03 3.08
CA VAL A 88 8.01 0.31 3.31
C VAL A 88 7.01 0.64 2.21
N TRP A 89 6.84 1.93 1.87
CA TRP A 89 5.97 2.38 0.78
C TRP A 89 6.39 1.83 -0.57
N MET A 90 7.70 1.83 -0.88
CA MET A 90 8.22 1.28 -2.13
C MET A 90 7.92 -0.22 -2.27
N VAL A 91 8.07 -0.99 -1.19
CA VAL A 91 7.74 -2.43 -1.22
C VAL A 91 6.23 -2.65 -1.32
N ILE A 92 5.40 -1.85 -0.63
CA ILE A 92 3.93 -1.91 -0.77
C ILE A 92 3.53 -1.67 -2.24
N LEU A 93 4.01 -0.58 -2.84
CA LEU A 93 3.69 -0.24 -4.24
C LEU A 93 4.14 -1.36 -5.18
N PHE A 94 5.37 -1.84 -5.02
CA PHE A 94 5.90 -2.94 -5.82
C PHE A 94 5.06 -4.23 -5.67
N CYS A 95 4.65 -4.57 -4.45
CA CYS A 95 3.77 -5.70 -4.20
C CYS A 95 2.47 -5.54 -5.00
N PHE A 96 1.77 -4.42 -4.84
CA PHE A 96 0.50 -4.17 -5.52
C PHE A 96 0.64 -4.15 -7.05
N THR A 97 1.77 -3.66 -7.59
CA THR A 97 2.08 -3.75 -9.02
C THR A 97 2.28 -5.19 -9.47
N LEU A 98 3.05 -6.00 -8.73
CA LEU A 98 3.19 -7.43 -9.04
C LEU A 98 1.87 -8.20 -8.98
N GLN A 99 0.97 -7.82 -8.06
CA GLN A 99 -0.38 -8.36 -7.98
C GLN A 99 -1.19 -8.02 -9.23
N ALA A 100 -1.18 -6.76 -9.67
CA ALA A 100 -1.85 -6.31 -10.88
C ALA A 100 -1.38 -7.12 -12.11
N VAL A 101 -0.06 -7.23 -12.28
CA VAL A 101 0.57 -8.01 -13.35
C VAL A 101 0.17 -9.48 -13.25
N SER A 102 0.19 -10.07 -12.05
CA SER A 102 -0.16 -11.47 -11.86
C SER A 102 -1.61 -11.78 -12.20
N TYR A 103 -2.54 -10.84 -11.94
CA TYR A 103 -3.94 -11.01 -12.34
C TYR A 103 -4.15 -10.89 -13.84
N GLU A 104 -3.50 -9.93 -14.50
CA GLU A 104 -3.66 -9.66 -15.93
C GLU A 104 -2.99 -10.74 -16.79
N PHE A 105 -1.72 -11.06 -16.49
CA PHE A 105 -0.88 -11.90 -17.35
C PHE A 105 -1.12 -13.41 -17.17
N GLN A 106 -1.76 -13.86 -16.08
CA GLN A 106 -2.08 -15.28 -15.93
C GLN A 106 -3.20 -15.76 -16.87
N SER A 107 -4.07 -14.85 -17.31
CA SER A 107 -5.20 -15.12 -18.22
C SER A 107 -4.80 -15.12 -19.69
N LEU A 108 -3.63 -14.56 -20.03
CA LEU A 108 -3.17 -14.43 -21.40
C LEU A 108 -2.75 -15.79 -22.00
N PRO A 109 -3.13 -16.08 -23.26
CA PRO A 109 -2.61 -17.22 -24.00
C PRO A 109 -1.13 -16.99 -24.32
N GLY A 110 -0.25 -17.94 -23.97
CA GLY A 110 1.21 -17.80 -24.14
C GLY A 110 1.96 -17.23 -22.92
N ASN A 111 1.36 -17.30 -21.72
CA ASN A 111 2.00 -16.94 -20.46
C ASN A 111 3.47 -17.43 -20.32
N MET A 112 4.40 -16.47 -20.19
CA MET A 112 5.86 -16.67 -20.09
C MET A 112 6.33 -17.51 -18.89
N TYR A 113 5.69 -17.38 -17.73
CA TYR A 113 6.17 -17.96 -16.45
C TYR A 113 5.29 -19.11 -15.92
N GLY A 114 4.15 -19.37 -16.55
CA GLY A 114 3.19 -20.39 -16.16
C GLY A 114 2.22 -19.95 -15.05
N LYS A 115 1.02 -20.56 -15.03
CA LYS A 115 -0.06 -20.20 -14.10
C LYS A 115 0.27 -20.51 -12.62
N LYS A 116 1.23 -21.40 -12.35
CA LYS A 116 1.64 -21.75 -10.99
C LYS A 116 2.47 -20.62 -10.36
N THR A 117 3.37 -20.03 -11.13
CA THR A 117 4.26 -18.94 -10.68
C THR A 117 3.48 -17.68 -10.33
N TYR A 118 2.53 -17.25 -11.18
CA TYR A 118 1.65 -16.12 -10.86
C TYR A 118 0.79 -16.37 -9.62
N LYS A 119 0.30 -17.59 -9.41
CA LYS A 119 -0.43 -17.95 -8.19
C LYS A 119 0.45 -17.88 -6.95
N THR A 120 1.71 -18.25 -7.05
CA THR A 120 2.69 -18.08 -5.97
C THR A 120 2.94 -16.60 -5.68
N PHE A 121 3.10 -15.76 -6.70
CA PHE A 121 3.22 -14.30 -6.51
C PHE A 121 2.00 -13.69 -5.84
N LEU A 122 0.79 -14.11 -6.23
CA LEU A 122 -0.45 -13.69 -5.58
C LEU A 122 -0.49 -14.10 -4.10
N PHE A 123 -0.10 -15.33 -3.77
CA PHE A 123 -0.04 -15.79 -2.38
C PHE A 123 0.96 -15.00 -1.54
N ILE A 124 2.18 -14.79 -2.06
CA ILE A 124 3.21 -14.01 -1.38
C ILE A 124 2.71 -12.58 -1.17
N ASN A 125 2.10 -11.97 -2.19
CA ASN A 125 1.50 -10.65 -2.07
C ASN A 125 0.41 -10.60 -1.00
N GLY A 126 -0.49 -11.58 -0.95
CA GLY A 126 -1.57 -11.60 0.03
C GLY A 126 -1.07 -11.55 1.48
N VAL A 127 0.01 -12.28 1.78
CA VAL A 127 0.66 -12.26 3.09
C VAL A 127 1.47 -10.99 3.30
N LEU A 128 2.37 -10.68 2.37
CA LEU A 128 3.34 -9.59 2.49
C LEU A 128 2.65 -8.22 2.46
N GLY A 129 1.68 -8.03 1.57
CA GLY A 129 0.92 -6.79 1.43
C GLY A 129 0.12 -6.46 2.68
N THR A 130 -0.57 -7.44 3.26
CA THR A 130 -1.33 -7.23 4.52
C THR A 130 -0.39 -6.93 5.69
N PHE A 131 0.74 -7.65 5.77
CA PHE A 131 1.74 -7.44 6.81
C PHE A 131 2.41 -6.06 6.74
N LEU A 132 2.83 -5.62 5.54
CA LEU A 132 3.46 -4.33 5.33
C LEU A 132 2.51 -3.16 5.61
N VAL A 133 1.25 -3.27 5.22
CA VAL A 133 0.22 -2.28 5.59
C VAL A 133 0.07 -2.21 7.11
N GLY A 134 0.11 -3.36 7.80
CA GLY A 134 0.11 -3.41 9.26
C GLY A 134 1.32 -2.70 9.89
N ILE A 135 2.53 -2.94 9.39
CA ILE A 135 3.76 -2.25 9.83
C ILE A 135 3.65 -0.74 9.63
N LEU A 136 3.15 -0.32 8.47
CA LEU A 136 2.96 1.08 8.14
C LEU A 136 1.97 1.75 9.12
N LEU A 137 0.85 1.11 9.41
CA LEU A 137 -0.11 1.61 10.39
C LEU A 137 0.48 1.65 11.80
N ALA A 138 1.18 0.60 12.22
CA ALA A 138 1.83 0.53 13.53
C ALA A 138 2.85 1.67 13.71
N THR A 139 3.63 1.98 12.67
CA THR A 139 4.57 3.11 12.65
C THR A 139 3.88 4.43 12.99
N PHE A 140 2.67 4.67 12.48
CA PHE A 140 1.93 5.91 12.76
C PHE A 140 1.53 6.05 14.23
N PHE A 141 1.39 4.94 14.97
CA PHE A 141 1.03 4.94 16.39
C PHE A 141 2.22 4.84 17.34
N THR A 142 3.26 4.06 16.96
CA THR A 142 4.42 3.81 17.82
C THR A 142 5.42 4.97 17.80
N GLY A 143 5.32 5.89 16.83
CA GLY A 143 6.19 7.06 16.74
C GLY A 143 7.63 6.65 16.46
N SER A 144 7.96 6.47 15.18
CA SER A 144 9.34 6.21 14.79
C SER A 144 10.24 7.42 15.07
N GLU A 145 11.46 7.22 15.53
CA GLU A 145 12.42 8.32 15.70
C GLU A 145 12.68 9.00 14.36
N PHE A 146 12.09 10.18 14.19
CA PHE A 146 12.27 11.04 13.02
C PHE A 146 13.30 12.12 13.37
N THR A 147 14.53 11.97 12.89
CA THR A 147 15.45 13.11 12.87
C THR A 147 15.23 13.90 11.59
N MET A 148 14.62 15.07 11.74
CA MET A 148 14.47 16.06 10.68
C MET A 148 15.82 16.77 10.51
N SER A 149 16.56 16.45 9.45
CA SER A 149 17.83 17.13 9.17
C SER A 149 17.52 18.55 8.67
N LYS A 150 17.52 19.52 9.59
CA LYS A 150 17.24 20.95 9.32
C LYS A 150 18.21 21.56 8.28
N GLY A 151 19.33 20.90 7.96
CA GLY A 151 20.29 21.32 6.92
C GLY A 151 19.75 21.25 5.49
N ASN A 152 18.84 20.32 5.19
CA ASN A 152 18.24 20.17 3.85
C ASN A 152 17.09 21.16 3.58
N ILE A 153 16.57 21.84 4.60
CA ILE A 153 15.53 22.86 4.47
C ILE A 153 16.15 24.22 4.11
N ALA A 154 17.37 24.50 4.59
CA ALA A 154 18.08 25.76 4.36
C ALA A 154 19.05 25.73 3.17
N GLY A 155 19.23 24.57 2.50
CA GLY A 155 20.15 24.43 1.38
C GLY A 155 21.63 24.57 1.76
N VAL A 156 21.98 24.34 3.03
CA VAL A 156 23.36 24.44 3.51
C VAL A 156 23.85 23.07 3.97
N GLY A 157 24.48 22.34 3.05
CA GLY A 157 25.56 21.42 3.42
C GLY A 157 25.32 19.91 3.40
N SER A 158 24.18 19.39 2.93
CA SER A 158 24.00 17.92 2.83
C SER A 158 23.40 17.49 1.49
N VAL A 159 24.08 16.55 0.81
CA VAL A 159 23.84 16.09 -0.57
C VAL A 159 22.66 15.10 -0.66
N GLY A 160 21.59 15.32 0.12
CA GLY A 160 20.46 14.40 0.22
C GLY A 160 19.13 15.06 -0.15
N PHE A 161 18.42 14.50 -1.13
CA PHE A 161 17.08 14.94 -1.55
C PHE A 161 15.95 14.61 -0.54
N VAL A 162 16.29 14.01 0.61
CA VAL A 162 15.31 13.49 1.57
C VAL A 162 15.35 14.33 2.85
N ILE A 163 14.18 14.89 3.22
CA ILE A 163 14.04 15.85 4.34
C ILE A 163 13.86 15.12 5.69
N SER A 164 13.34 13.89 5.69
CA SER A 164 13.22 13.04 6.88
C SER A 164 13.54 11.58 6.54
N GLN A 165 14.42 10.97 7.33
CA GLN A 165 14.81 9.55 7.22
C GLN A 165 14.61 8.86 8.58
N TRP A 166 14.43 7.53 8.55
CA TRP A 166 14.44 6.73 9.77
C TRP A 166 15.85 6.59 10.30
N GLN A 167 15.98 6.73 11.62
CA GLN A 167 17.24 6.49 12.30
C GLN A 167 17.43 4.98 12.51
N SER A 168 18.61 4.47 12.15
CA SER A 168 19.01 3.09 12.46
C SER A 168 19.33 2.99 13.95
N PRO A 169 18.91 1.94 14.67
CA PRO A 169 19.45 1.66 16.00
C PRO A 169 20.96 1.44 15.88
N GLY A 170 21.74 2.23 16.61
CA GLY A 170 23.20 2.06 16.74
C GLY A 170 23.56 0.94 17.70
#